data_AF-A0A158QQN6-F1
#
_entry.id   AF-A0A158QQN6-F1
#
_cell.length_a   1.000
_cell.length_b   1.000
_cell.length_c   1.000
_cell.angle_alpha   90.00
_cell.angle_beta   90.00
_cell.angle_gamma   90.00
#
_symmetry.space_group_name_H-M   'P 1'
#
loop_
_entity.id
_entity.type
_entity.pdbx_description
1 polymer ?
#
loop_
_entity_poly.entity_id
_entity_poly.type
_entity_poly.pdbx_seq_one_letter_code
_entity_poly.pdbx_strand_id
1 'polypeptide(L)'
;KVNIRSNHVRFETRYPFRGLVFVQDRLDDPHCRSPPASPSGHQNASLRLAFKECGVERRISTSPRGVFLSTSVIIAFNLDYLTKVDRIYRVQCFYMEMERRLEKEILVNMPPPTLHTKQVPMPVCKYEVLDGSPVGKPVYYATVGQMVYHKWTCEAEQADTFCMVVHSCFVDDGNGERVQLINEKGCALDKYLLTNLEYPEDLMAGREAHVYKYADRDNMYFDCQITLRIKEPGSEFCEASLLF
;
A
#
# COMPACT_ATOMS: atom_id res chain seq x y z
N LYS A 1 -3.84 14.87 -3.52
CA LYS A 1 -3.44 13.52 -3.96
C LYS A 1 -1.94 13.36 -3.74
N VAL A 2 -1.46 12.21 -3.25
CA VAL A 2 -0.02 11.95 -3.05
C VAL A 2 0.41 10.85 -4.02
N ASN A 3 1.50 11.06 -4.74
CA ASN A 3 2.06 10.10 -5.69
C ASN A 3 3.54 9.90 -5.37
N ILE A 4 3.94 8.64 -5.16
CA ILE A 4 5.30 8.27 -4.78
C ILE A 4 5.90 7.47 -5.94
N ARG A 5 7.02 7.93 -6.48
CA ARG A 5 7.79 7.23 -7.51
C ARG A 5 9.24 7.10 -7.08
N SER A 6 9.68 5.89 -6.75
CA SER A 6 11.03 5.58 -6.28
C SER A 6 11.43 6.44 -5.06
N ASN A 7 12.18 7.53 -5.29
CA ASN A 7 12.65 8.48 -4.28
C ASN A 7 11.97 9.86 -4.36
N HIS A 8 10.94 10.00 -5.19
CA HIS A 8 10.28 11.28 -5.44
C HIS A 8 8.82 11.23 -4.98
N VAL A 9 8.49 12.09 -4.01
CA VAL A 9 7.12 12.25 -3.50
C VAL A 9 6.54 13.51 -4.09
N ARG A 10 5.39 13.39 -4.76
CA ARG A 10 4.66 14.49 -5.36
C ARG A 10 3.31 14.64 -4.68
N PHE A 11 3.01 15.86 -4.28
CA PHE A 11 1.78 16.26 -3.62
C PHE A 11 1.00 17.15 -4.57
N GLU A 12 -0.25 16.79 -4.83
CA GLU A 12 -1.21 17.58 -5.58
C GLU A 12 -2.23 18.17 -4.60
N THR A 13 -2.30 19.48 -4.60
CA THR A 13 -3.18 20.27 -3.73
C THR A 13 -4.39 20.76 -4.52
N ARG A 14 -5.53 21.01 -3.85
CA ARG A 14 -6.74 21.50 -4.52
C ARG A 14 -6.65 22.97 -4.94
N TYR A 15 -5.82 23.74 -4.24
CA TYR A 15 -5.59 25.17 -4.46
C TYR A 15 -4.09 25.41 -4.64
N PRO A 16 -3.67 26.52 -5.27
CA PRO A 16 -2.25 26.85 -5.42
C PRO A 16 -1.50 26.75 -4.09
N PHE A 17 -0.50 25.88 -4.05
CA PHE A 17 0.30 25.65 -2.87
C PHE A 17 1.36 26.74 -2.75
N ARG A 18 1.36 27.46 -1.61
CA ARG A 18 2.34 28.52 -1.28
C ARG A 18 3.15 28.21 -0.03
N GLY A 19 3.07 26.97 0.43
CA GLY A 19 3.69 26.52 1.65
C GLY A 19 5.03 25.83 1.42
N LEU A 20 5.42 25.04 2.41
CA LEU A 20 6.64 24.25 2.40
C LEU A 20 6.33 22.78 2.69
N VAL A 21 7.02 21.88 1.99
CA VAL A 21 6.98 20.44 2.27
C VAL A 21 8.33 20.02 2.79
N PHE A 22 8.39 19.33 3.92
CA PHE A 22 9.66 18.93 4.52
C PHE A 22 9.54 17.64 5.33
N VAL A 23 10.66 16.95 5.54
CA VAL A 23 10.73 15.79 6.41
C VAL A 23 10.66 16.24 7.88
N GLN A 24 9.87 15.53 8.68
CA GLN A 24 9.72 15.79 10.12
C GLN A 24 11.10 15.89 10.80
N ASP A 25 11.27 16.92 11.63
CA ASP A 25 12.52 17.22 12.36
C ASP A 25 13.75 17.49 11.46
N ARG A 26 13.55 17.82 10.18
CA ARG A 26 14.61 18.11 9.20
C ARG A 26 14.34 19.37 8.37
N LEU A 27 13.63 20.33 8.94
CA LEU A 27 13.31 21.60 8.27
C LEU A 27 14.57 22.41 7.94
N ASP A 28 15.59 22.39 8.82
CA ASP A 28 16.82 23.17 8.65
C ASP A 28 17.66 22.72 7.44
N ASP A 29 17.57 21.44 7.07
CA ASP A 29 18.31 20.88 5.95
C ASP A 29 17.60 21.19 4.61
N PRO A 30 18.23 21.99 3.71
CA PRO A 30 17.66 22.30 2.41
C PRO A 30 17.42 21.07 1.52
N HIS A 31 18.14 19.95 1.73
CA HIS A 31 17.95 18.71 0.96
C HIS A 31 16.69 17.95 1.38
N CYS A 32 16.19 18.22 2.58
CA CYS A 32 15.05 17.54 3.19
C CYS A 32 13.76 18.37 3.12
N ARG A 33 13.78 19.50 2.40
CA ARG A 33 12.62 20.34 2.14
C ARG A 33 12.46 20.65 0.66
N SER A 34 11.22 20.93 0.26
CA SER A 34 10.93 21.45 -1.06
C SER A 34 11.46 22.88 -1.18
N PRO A 35 11.85 23.33 -2.39
CA PRO A 35 12.05 24.75 -2.62
C PRO A 35 10.74 25.51 -2.32
N PRO A 36 10.83 26.77 -1.84
CA PRO A 36 9.66 27.60 -1.63
C PRO A 36 8.90 27.79 -2.96
N ALA A 37 7.57 27.82 -2.87
CA ALA A 37 6.72 27.86 -4.06
C ALA A 37 7.00 29.10 -4.93
N SER A 38 7.19 28.88 -6.23
CA SER A 38 7.34 29.96 -7.22
C SER A 38 6.05 30.83 -7.27
N PRO A 39 6.15 32.15 -7.46
CA PRO A 39 5.00 33.06 -7.58
C PRO A 39 4.05 32.69 -8.74
N SER A 40 4.50 31.88 -9.70
CA SER A 40 3.68 31.30 -10.79
C SER A 40 2.72 30.18 -10.35
N GLY A 41 2.70 29.82 -9.06
CA GLY A 41 1.62 29.04 -8.43
C GLY A 41 1.35 27.69 -9.08
N HIS A 42 2.31 26.77 -9.06
CA HIS A 42 2.02 25.39 -9.44
C HIS A 42 1.22 24.69 -8.34
N GLN A 43 0.20 23.90 -8.72
CA GLN A 43 -0.64 23.13 -7.79
C GLN A 43 0.08 21.89 -7.21
N ASN A 44 1.37 21.72 -7.53
CA ASN A 44 2.18 20.59 -7.15
C ASN A 44 3.35 21.01 -6.26
N ALA A 45 3.56 20.25 -5.19
CA ALA A 45 4.78 20.30 -4.40
C ALA A 45 5.50 18.96 -4.54
N SER A 46 6.82 18.98 -4.59
CA SER A 46 7.61 17.75 -4.70
C SER A 46 8.78 17.76 -3.75
N LEU A 47 9.04 16.60 -3.16
CA LEU A 47 10.16 16.35 -2.27
C LEU A 47 10.90 15.11 -2.74
N ARG A 48 12.23 15.21 -2.85
CA ARG A 48 13.11 14.07 -3.11
C ARG A 48 13.60 13.54 -1.77
N LEU A 49 13.35 12.26 -1.51
CA LEU A 49 13.76 11.57 -0.31
C LEU A 49 14.96 10.68 -0.63
N ALA A 50 16.16 11.10 -0.27
CA ALA A 50 17.35 10.28 -0.43
C ALA A 50 17.38 9.16 0.62
N PHE A 51 17.76 7.95 0.19
CA PHE A 51 17.66 6.71 0.97
C PHE A 51 18.43 6.67 2.30
N LYS A 52 19.48 7.49 2.43
CA LYS A 52 20.37 7.52 3.60
C LYS A 52 20.40 8.88 4.28
N GLU A 53 19.60 9.82 3.81
CA GLU A 53 19.59 11.21 4.28
C GLU A 53 18.23 11.50 4.93
N CYS A 54 18.06 12.71 5.47
CA CYS A 54 16.78 13.17 6.02
C CYS A 54 16.17 12.29 7.13
N GLY A 55 16.96 11.45 7.80
CA GLY A 55 16.46 10.62 8.89
C GLY A 55 15.46 9.54 8.46
N VAL A 56 15.53 9.07 7.22
CA VAL A 56 14.68 7.96 6.73
C VAL A 56 14.97 6.69 7.54
N GLU A 57 13.95 6.15 8.19
CA GLU A 57 14.04 4.92 8.97
C GLU A 57 14.13 3.73 8.02
N ARG A 58 15.13 2.86 8.23
CA ARG A 58 15.34 1.65 7.44
C ARG A 58 15.06 0.41 8.27
N ARG A 59 14.12 -0.43 7.80
CA ARG A 59 13.81 -1.74 8.40
C ARG A 59 14.02 -2.84 7.38
N ILE A 60 14.75 -3.87 7.74
CA ILE A 60 14.94 -5.05 6.88
C ILE A 60 13.74 -5.97 7.07
N SER A 61 13.17 -6.44 5.97
CA SER A 61 12.12 -7.45 5.94
C SER A 61 12.72 -8.77 5.45
N THR A 62 12.47 -9.85 6.18
CA THR A 62 12.89 -11.21 5.81
C THR A 62 11.83 -11.94 4.99
N SER A 63 10.56 -11.51 5.07
CA SER A 63 9.45 -12.08 4.32
C SER A 63 8.38 -11.01 4.04
N PRO A 64 8.25 -10.51 2.80
CA PRO A 64 9.15 -10.72 1.66
C PRO A 64 10.55 -10.15 1.91
N ARG A 65 11.59 -10.78 1.36
CA ARG A 65 12.97 -10.29 1.48
C ARG A 65 13.09 -8.92 0.85
N GLY A 66 13.54 -7.94 1.61
CA GLY A 66 13.64 -6.57 1.15
C GLY A 66 13.89 -5.58 2.27
N VAL A 67 13.68 -4.30 1.97
CA VAL A 67 13.92 -3.19 2.88
C VAL A 67 12.75 -2.22 2.83
N PHE A 68 12.15 -1.97 3.99
CA PHE A 68 11.22 -0.87 4.20
C PHE A 68 11.98 0.41 4.53
N LEU A 69 11.54 1.50 3.93
CA LEU A 69 12.01 2.85 4.20
C LEU A 69 10.83 3.70 4.60
N SER A 70 10.85 4.26 5.80
CA SER A 70 9.74 5.03 6.38
C SER A 70 10.21 6.42 6.79
N THR A 71 9.42 7.44 6.48
CA THR A 71 9.63 8.80 6.98
C THR A 71 8.33 9.58 7.06
N SER A 72 8.27 10.56 7.94
CA SER A 72 7.12 11.46 8.08
C SER A 72 7.38 12.74 7.30
N VAL A 73 6.49 13.09 6.38
CA VAL A 73 6.56 14.31 5.58
C VAL A 73 5.44 15.25 6.01
N ILE A 74 5.81 16.49 6.34
CA ILE A 74 4.90 17.55 6.76
C ILE A 74 4.63 18.45 5.56
N ILE A 75 3.36 18.72 5.29
CA ILE A 75 2.90 19.74 4.36
C ILE A 75 2.39 20.91 5.18
N ALA A 76 3.20 21.96 5.25
CA ALA A 76 2.86 23.21 5.92
C ALA A 76 2.34 24.23 4.90
N PHE A 77 1.21 24.87 5.18
CA PHE A 77 0.63 25.91 4.31
C PHE A 77 1.11 27.32 4.65
N ASN A 78 1.78 27.48 5.79
CA ASN A 78 2.44 28.70 6.23
C ASN A 78 3.96 28.45 6.34
N LEU A 79 4.78 29.47 6.09
CA LEU A 79 6.24 29.37 6.08
C LEU A 79 6.87 29.46 7.47
N ASP A 80 6.20 30.12 8.41
CA ASP A 80 6.76 30.46 9.73
C ASP A 80 6.16 29.61 10.86
N TYR A 81 4.92 29.11 10.69
CA TYR A 81 4.19 28.41 11.74
C TYR A 81 3.44 27.18 11.23
N LEU A 82 3.39 26.14 12.06
CA LEU A 82 2.48 25.02 11.84
C LEU A 82 1.07 25.35 12.35
N THR A 83 0.06 24.98 11.58
CA THR A 83 -1.34 25.29 11.82
C THR A 83 -2.22 24.04 11.70
N LYS A 84 -3.48 24.13 12.14
CA LYS A 84 -4.45 23.01 12.10
C LYS A 84 -4.70 22.45 10.69
N VAL A 85 -4.44 23.23 9.64
CA VAL A 85 -4.65 22.80 8.26
C VAL A 85 -3.49 22.00 7.69
N ASP A 86 -2.35 22.01 8.37
CA ASP A 86 -1.15 21.27 7.96
C ASP A 86 -1.35 19.77 8.17
N ARG A 87 -0.68 18.98 7.33
CA ARG A 87 -0.87 17.53 7.28
C ARG A 87 0.46 16.82 7.37
N ILE A 88 0.49 15.76 8.15
CA ILE A 88 1.64 14.86 8.27
C ILE A 88 1.28 13.57 7.55
N TYR A 89 2.13 13.15 6.62
CA TYR A 89 2.00 11.90 5.87
C TYR A 89 3.15 10.98 6.22
N ARG A 90 2.84 9.78 6.71
CA ARG A 90 3.84 8.73 6.84
C ARG A 90 4.05 8.06 5.48
N VAL A 91 5.19 8.32 4.87
CA VAL A 91 5.59 7.75 3.58
C VAL A 91 6.39 6.47 3.86
N GLN A 92 5.91 5.34 3.33
CA GLN A 92 6.59 4.04 3.47
C GLN A 92 6.79 3.42 2.08
N CYS A 93 8.04 3.14 1.73
CA CYS A 93 8.44 2.48 0.49
C CYS A 93 9.04 1.11 0.80
N PHE A 94 8.66 0.08 0.03
CA PHE A 94 9.26 -1.25 0.13
C PHE A 94 10.13 -1.55 -1.10
N TYR A 95 11.37 -1.96 -0.86
CA TYR A 95 12.32 -2.37 -1.90
C TYR A 95 12.57 -3.86 -1.76
N MET A 96 12.02 -4.65 -2.68
CA MET A 96 12.16 -6.11 -2.69
C MET A 96 13.57 -6.51 -3.16
N GLU A 97 14.17 -7.48 -2.47
CA GLU A 97 15.37 -8.17 -2.93
C GLU A 97 14.95 -9.19 -4.00
N MET A 98 15.34 -8.97 -5.26
CA MET A 98 15.04 -9.95 -6.33
C MET A 98 15.87 -11.22 -6.10
N GLU A 99 15.18 -12.32 -5.79
CA GLU A 99 15.79 -13.64 -5.72
C GLU A 99 16.09 -14.10 -7.16
N ARG A 100 17.33 -13.83 -7.63
CA ARG A 100 17.82 -14.45 -8.86
C ARG A 100 18.04 -15.93 -8.60
N ARG A 101 17.08 -16.77 -8.98
CA ARG A 101 17.34 -18.20 -9.16
C ARG A 101 18.31 -18.34 -10.33
N LEU A 102 19.56 -18.67 -10.04
CA LEU A 102 20.50 -19.19 -11.02
C LEU A 102 20.02 -20.59 -11.39
N GLU A 103 19.21 -20.70 -12.43
CA GLU A 103 18.99 -21.98 -13.09
C GLU A 103 20.32 -22.38 -13.74
N LYS A 104 20.96 -23.43 -13.19
CA LYS A 104 22.13 -24.04 -13.83
C LYS A 104 21.64 -24.82 -15.04
N GLU A 105 21.87 -24.30 -16.23
CA GLU A 105 21.64 -25.04 -17.46
C GLU A 105 22.67 -26.17 -17.58
N ILE A 106 22.17 -27.39 -17.81
CA ILE A 106 22.97 -28.49 -18.35
C ILE A 106 23.21 -28.16 -19.82
N LEU A 107 24.49 -28.03 -20.21
CA LEU A 107 24.88 -27.77 -21.59
C LEU A 107 24.47 -28.95 -22.51
N VAL A 108 23.36 -28.78 -23.21
CA VAL A 108 23.06 -29.47 -24.46
C VAL A 108 22.93 -28.39 -25.53
N ASN A 109 23.73 -28.50 -26.58
CA ASN A 109 23.95 -27.47 -27.59
C ASN A 109 22.64 -27.20 -28.38
N MET A 110 21.86 -26.22 -27.94
CA MET A 110 20.71 -25.66 -28.63
C MET A 110 20.88 -24.13 -28.60
N PRO A 111 20.67 -23.38 -29.70
CA PRO A 111 20.76 -21.92 -29.67
C PRO A 111 19.86 -21.38 -28.55
N PRO A 112 20.36 -20.46 -27.71
CA PRO A 112 19.63 -20.04 -26.52
C PRO A 112 18.28 -19.47 -26.94
N PRO A 113 17.16 -19.87 -26.31
CA PRO A 113 15.93 -19.13 -26.47
C PRO A 113 16.19 -17.67 -26.09
N THR A 114 15.73 -16.74 -26.92
CA THR A 114 15.79 -15.32 -26.59
C THR A 114 14.92 -15.09 -25.34
N LEU A 115 15.56 -15.08 -24.17
CA LEU A 115 14.94 -14.71 -22.90
C LEU A 115 14.59 -13.22 -22.97
N HIS A 116 13.34 -12.94 -23.32
CA HIS A 116 12.76 -11.63 -23.09
C HIS A 116 12.44 -11.50 -21.60
N THR A 117 13.40 -11.00 -20.81
CA THR A 117 13.13 -10.52 -19.46
C THR A 117 12.26 -9.28 -19.54
N LYS A 118 10.94 -9.47 -19.67
CA LYS A 118 9.97 -8.39 -19.57
C LYS A 118 9.89 -7.99 -18.09
N GLN A 119 10.47 -6.85 -17.72
CA GLN A 119 10.18 -6.24 -16.43
C GLN A 119 8.70 -5.88 -16.41
N VAL A 120 7.89 -6.70 -15.73
CA VAL A 120 6.47 -6.41 -15.52
C VAL A 120 6.36 -5.49 -14.29
N PRO A 121 5.81 -4.28 -14.43
CA PRO A 121 5.64 -3.38 -13.30
C PRO A 121 4.65 -3.97 -12.29
N MET A 122 4.96 -3.79 -11.01
CA MET A 122 4.14 -4.32 -9.92
C MET A 122 2.82 -3.55 -9.81
N PRO A 123 1.67 -4.24 -9.67
CA PRO A 123 0.38 -3.57 -9.60
C PRO A 123 0.21 -2.77 -8.31
N VAL A 124 -0.60 -1.73 -8.37
CA VAL A 124 -0.92 -0.87 -7.20
C VAL A 124 -2.22 -1.35 -6.58
N CYS A 125 -2.17 -1.74 -5.31
CA CYS A 125 -3.32 -2.24 -4.57
C CYS A 125 -3.97 -1.16 -3.70
N LYS A 126 -5.29 -1.25 -3.54
CA LYS A 126 -6.14 -0.34 -2.78
C LYS A 126 -7.14 -1.13 -1.96
N TYR A 127 -7.41 -0.64 -0.74
CA TYR A 127 -8.43 -1.15 0.16
C TYR A 127 -9.49 -0.07 0.41
N GLU A 128 -10.76 -0.46 0.36
CA GLU A 128 -11.92 0.42 0.57
C GLU A 128 -13.00 -0.28 1.38
N VAL A 129 -13.75 0.52 2.16
CA VAL A 129 -14.99 0.10 2.82
C VAL A 129 -16.14 0.84 2.13
N LEU A 130 -17.10 0.10 1.58
CA LEU A 130 -18.22 0.61 0.81
C LEU A 130 -19.55 0.35 1.51
N ASP A 131 -20.56 1.13 1.19
CA ASP A 131 -21.90 0.99 1.78
C ASP A 131 -22.65 -0.18 1.15
N GLY A 132 -22.88 -1.24 1.93
CA GLY A 132 -23.65 -2.44 1.59
C GLY A 132 -23.12 -3.35 0.47
N SER A 133 -22.50 -2.82 -0.60
CA SER A 133 -22.23 -3.57 -1.84
C SER A 133 -20.87 -3.19 -2.47
N PRO A 134 -20.32 -4.00 -3.41
CA PRO A 134 -19.06 -3.70 -4.11
C PRO A 134 -19.08 -2.46 -5.01
N VAL A 135 -20.27 -1.90 -5.27
CA VAL A 135 -20.52 -0.67 -6.04
C VAL A 135 -21.02 0.47 -5.13
N GLY A 136 -21.06 0.23 -3.82
CA GLY A 136 -21.46 1.19 -2.82
C GLY A 136 -20.53 2.41 -2.77
N LYS A 137 -20.99 3.48 -2.13
CA LYS A 137 -20.16 4.67 -1.91
C LYS A 137 -19.14 4.40 -0.80
N PRO A 138 -17.93 4.98 -0.85
CA PRO A 138 -16.97 4.88 0.23
C PRO A 138 -17.53 5.37 1.56
N VAL A 139 -17.37 4.57 2.60
CA VAL A 139 -17.85 4.84 3.96
C VAL A 139 -16.66 5.26 4.82
N TYR A 140 -16.74 6.45 5.38
CA TYR A 140 -15.74 6.99 6.31
C TYR A 140 -16.24 7.00 7.77
N TYR A 141 -17.56 6.98 7.95
CA TYR A 141 -18.24 6.97 9.23
C TYR A 141 -19.39 5.99 9.13
N ALA A 142 -19.46 5.05 10.06
CA ALA A 142 -20.49 4.03 10.09
C ALA A 142 -21.04 3.86 11.49
N THR A 143 -22.28 3.37 11.58
CA THR A 143 -22.93 3.03 12.85
C THR A 143 -22.77 1.54 13.12
N VAL A 144 -22.66 1.13 14.39
CA VAL A 144 -22.62 -0.29 14.76
C VAL A 144 -23.85 -1.01 14.20
N GLY A 145 -23.63 -2.15 13.56
CA GLY A 145 -24.65 -2.93 12.86
C GLY A 145 -24.95 -2.50 11.43
N GLN A 146 -24.38 -1.38 10.96
CA GLN A 146 -24.48 -1.01 9.53
C GLN A 146 -23.77 -2.07 8.69
N MET A 147 -24.40 -2.45 7.58
CA MET A 147 -23.84 -3.40 6.62
C MET A 147 -22.88 -2.66 5.68
N VAL A 148 -21.64 -3.12 5.63
CA VAL A 148 -20.58 -2.57 4.77
C VAL A 148 -19.94 -3.67 3.93
N TYR A 149 -19.27 -3.26 2.86
CA TYR A 149 -18.55 -4.15 1.95
C TYR A 149 -17.07 -3.79 1.97
N HIS A 150 -16.23 -4.71 2.44
CA HIS A 150 -14.78 -4.58 2.38
C HIS A 150 -14.29 -4.99 1.01
N LYS A 151 -13.49 -4.15 0.35
CA LYS A 151 -13.04 -4.33 -1.02
C LYS A 151 -11.54 -4.10 -1.15
N TRP A 152 -10.85 -5.07 -1.71
CA TRP A 152 -9.46 -5.00 -2.13
C TRP A 152 -9.41 -5.07 -3.65
N THR A 153 -8.62 -4.20 -4.26
CA THR A 153 -8.42 -4.15 -5.73
C THR A 153 -6.98 -3.84 -6.05
N CYS A 154 -6.37 -4.55 -7.00
CA CYS A 154 -5.05 -4.23 -7.54
C CYS A 154 -5.14 -3.89 -9.02
N GLU A 155 -4.48 -2.81 -9.44
CA GLU A 155 -4.45 -2.36 -10.83
C GLU A 155 -3.11 -2.75 -11.48
N ALA A 156 -3.15 -3.62 -12.47
CA ALA A 156 -1.99 -4.05 -13.28
C ALA A 156 -2.05 -3.44 -14.69
N GLU A 157 -0.88 -3.14 -15.28
CA GLU A 157 -0.81 -2.63 -16.67
C GLU A 157 -1.20 -3.69 -17.72
N GLN A 158 -1.00 -4.97 -17.39
CA GLN A 158 -1.37 -6.09 -18.23
C GLN A 158 -2.43 -6.92 -17.49
N ALA A 159 -3.56 -7.12 -18.16
CA ALA A 159 -4.60 -8.01 -17.67
C ALA A 159 -4.10 -9.46 -17.61
N ASP A 160 -4.68 -10.26 -16.72
CA ASP A 160 -4.46 -11.71 -16.60
C ASP A 160 -3.01 -12.15 -16.34
N THR A 161 -2.16 -11.23 -15.86
CA THR A 161 -0.76 -11.55 -15.53
C THR A 161 -0.59 -11.92 -14.05
N PHE A 162 -1.45 -11.39 -13.18
CA PHE A 162 -1.32 -11.54 -11.74
C PHE A 162 -2.63 -12.01 -11.11
N CYS A 163 -2.52 -12.80 -10.05
CA CYS A 163 -3.59 -12.91 -9.05
C CYS A 163 -3.09 -12.46 -7.69
N MET A 164 -4.05 -12.09 -6.83
CA MET A 164 -3.78 -11.65 -5.48
C MET A 164 -4.42 -12.58 -4.45
N VAL A 165 -3.79 -12.66 -3.28
CA VAL A 165 -4.36 -13.26 -2.08
C VAL A 165 -4.20 -12.27 -0.94
N VAL A 166 -5.31 -11.91 -0.31
CA VAL A 166 -5.33 -11.09 0.89
C VAL A 166 -5.18 -12.02 2.09
N HIS A 167 -4.20 -11.75 2.95
CA HIS A 167 -3.90 -12.55 4.13
C HIS A 167 -3.34 -11.67 5.25
N SER A 168 -3.20 -12.25 6.45
CA SER A 168 -2.61 -11.56 7.60
C SER A 168 -3.27 -10.20 7.87
N CYS A 169 -4.60 -10.19 8.02
CA CYS A 169 -5.35 -8.98 8.32
C CYS A 169 -5.51 -8.79 9.83
N PHE A 170 -5.30 -7.58 10.29
CA PHE A 170 -5.42 -7.16 11.68
C PHE A 170 -6.33 -5.94 11.78
N VAL A 171 -7.07 -5.87 12.88
CA VAL A 171 -7.75 -4.66 13.33
C VAL A 171 -7.05 -4.13 14.57
N ASP A 172 -6.73 -2.84 14.58
CA ASP A 172 -6.07 -2.11 15.67
C ASP A 172 -6.99 -1.01 16.19
N ASP A 173 -7.06 -0.83 17.50
CA ASP A 173 -7.83 0.22 18.18
C ASP A 173 -7.08 1.56 18.30
N GLY A 174 -5.82 1.60 17.83
CA GLY A 174 -4.93 2.75 17.88
C GLY A 174 -4.12 2.86 19.16
N ASN A 175 -4.30 1.94 20.12
CA ASN A 175 -3.57 1.90 21.39
C ASN A 175 -2.63 0.67 21.49
N GLY A 176 -2.44 -0.04 20.37
CA GLY A 176 -1.49 -1.14 20.24
C GLY A 176 -2.09 -2.53 20.48
N GLU A 177 -3.39 -2.62 20.80
CA GLU A 177 -4.09 -3.90 20.84
C GLU A 177 -4.57 -4.26 19.43
N ARG A 178 -4.01 -5.36 18.88
CA ARG A 178 -4.33 -5.84 17.54
C ARG A 178 -4.97 -7.22 17.59
N VAL A 179 -6.07 -7.39 16.86
CA VAL A 179 -6.75 -8.67 16.70
C VAL A 179 -6.63 -9.13 15.26
N GLN A 180 -6.28 -10.38 15.05
CA GLN A 180 -6.17 -10.97 13.71
C GLN A 180 -7.56 -11.37 13.20
N LEU A 181 -7.94 -10.88 12.03
CA LEU A 181 -9.19 -11.20 11.35
C LEU A 181 -8.99 -12.29 10.30
N ILE A 182 -7.87 -12.22 9.57
CA ILE A 182 -7.51 -13.17 8.51
C ILE A 182 -6.10 -13.69 8.79
N ASN A 183 -5.95 -15.00 8.77
CA ASN A 183 -4.67 -15.66 9.03
C ASN A 183 -3.70 -15.55 7.84
N GLU A 184 -2.49 -16.10 8.00
CA GLU A 184 -1.43 -16.07 7.00
C GLU A 184 -1.79 -16.84 5.73
N LYS A 185 -2.79 -17.74 5.80
CA LYS A 185 -3.29 -18.53 4.67
C LYS A 185 -4.47 -17.86 3.94
N GLY A 186 -4.93 -16.69 4.39
CA GLY A 186 -6.07 -16.01 3.80
C GLY A 186 -7.44 -16.47 4.32
N CYS A 187 -7.48 -17.26 5.40
CA CYS A 187 -8.73 -17.72 6.02
C CYS A 187 -9.15 -16.80 7.16
N ALA A 188 -10.44 -16.48 7.21
CA ALA A 188 -11.03 -15.74 8.31
C ALA A 188 -10.99 -16.55 9.63
N LEU A 189 -10.65 -15.87 10.72
CA LEU A 189 -10.58 -16.46 12.06
C LEU A 189 -11.91 -16.36 12.82
N ASP A 190 -12.67 -15.29 12.59
CA ASP A 190 -13.95 -15.07 13.26
C ASP A 190 -15.05 -14.65 12.26
N LYS A 191 -15.99 -15.57 12.03
CA LYS A 191 -17.14 -15.40 11.14
C LYS A 191 -18.11 -14.27 11.54
N TYR A 192 -18.08 -13.80 12.78
CA TYR A 192 -18.94 -12.70 13.24
C TYR A 192 -18.33 -11.33 12.93
N LEU A 193 -17.00 -11.24 12.86
CA LEU A 193 -16.29 -10.00 12.57
C LEU A 193 -16.05 -9.83 11.08
N LEU A 194 -15.53 -10.87 10.41
CA LEU A 194 -15.30 -10.88 8.97
C LEU A 194 -15.30 -12.32 8.49
N THR A 195 -16.10 -12.63 7.48
CA THR A 195 -16.12 -13.97 6.88
C THR A 195 -15.03 -14.12 5.81
N ASN A 196 -14.83 -15.34 5.30
CA ASN A 196 -13.87 -15.57 4.22
C ASN A 196 -14.15 -14.66 3.03
N LEU A 197 -13.08 -14.08 2.49
CA LEU A 197 -13.16 -13.19 1.33
C LEU A 197 -13.56 -13.97 0.08
N GLU A 198 -14.39 -13.34 -0.75
CA GLU A 198 -14.69 -13.82 -2.10
C GLU A 198 -13.76 -13.14 -3.09
N TYR A 199 -13.33 -13.88 -4.10
CA TYR A 199 -12.43 -13.41 -5.16
C TYR A 199 -13.18 -13.44 -6.50
N PRO A 200 -14.01 -12.43 -6.79
CA PRO A 200 -14.77 -12.38 -8.05
C PRO A 200 -13.87 -12.23 -9.29
N GLU A 201 -12.68 -11.65 -9.13
CA GLU A 201 -11.66 -11.51 -10.19
C GLU A 201 -10.27 -11.76 -9.58
N ASP A 202 -9.25 -12.03 -10.41
CA ASP A 202 -7.89 -12.36 -9.94
C ASP A 202 -7.25 -11.26 -9.08
N LEU A 203 -7.60 -10.00 -9.35
CA LEU A 203 -7.09 -8.82 -8.65
C LEU A 203 -8.17 -8.10 -7.85
N MET A 204 -9.27 -8.80 -7.54
CA MET A 204 -10.38 -8.27 -6.76
C MET A 204 -10.80 -9.25 -5.67
N ALA A 205 -10.91 -8.75 -4.45
CA ALA A 205 -11.41 -9.52 -3.32
C ALA A 205 -12.37 -8.67 -2.51
N GLY A 206 -13.40 -9.28 -1.94
CA GLY A 206 -14.29 -8.56 -1.06
C GLY A 206 -15.27 -9.42 -0.29
N ARG A 207 -15.88 -8.80 0.71
CA ARG A 207 -16.87 -9.45 1.56
C ARG A 207 -17.74 -8.45 2.28
N GLU A 208 -18.99 -8.84 2.49
CA GLU A 208 -19.95 -8.13 3.33
C GLU A 208 -19.67 -8.41 4.82
N ALA A 209 -19.73 -7.36 5.64
CA ALA A 209 -19.59 -7.45 7.09
C ALA A 209 -20.47 -6.42 7.78
N HIS A 210 -20.82 -6.71 9.04
CA HIS A 210 -21.50 -5.73 9.89
C HIS A 210 -20.45 -4.95 10.67
N VAL A 211 -20.62 -3.64 10.72
CA VAL A 211 -19.73 -2.75 11.49
C VAL A 211 -19.86 -3.09 12.97
N TYR A 212 -18.73 -3.39 13.59
CA TYR A 212 -18.60 -3.60 15.03
C TYR A 212 -17.74 -2.49 15.63
N LYS A 213 -17.71 -2.37 16.96
CA LYS A 213 -16.89 -1.40 17.70
C LYS A 213 -16.41 -2.07 19.00
N TYR A 214 -15.19 -1.79 19.42
CA TYR A 214 -14.76 -2.15 20.78
C TYR A 214 -15.40 -1.21 21.80
N ALA A 215 -15.70 -1.72 23.01
CA ALA A 215 -16.15 -0.88 24.11
C ALA A 215 -15.10 0.23 24.35
N ASP A 216 -15.55 1.47 24.52
CA ASP A 216 -14.72 2.65 24.80
C ASP A 216 -13.69 3.08 23.70
N ARG A 217 -13.83 2.62 22.44
CA ARG A 217 -12.89 2.96 21.35
C ARG A 217 -13.53 3.58 20.12
N ASP A 218 -13.26 4.85 19.83
CA ASP A 218 -13.95 5.57 18.75
C ASP A 218 -13.43 5.30 17.33
N ASN A 219 -12.24 4.72 17.17
CA ASN A 219 -11.61 4.45 15.87
C ASN A 219 -11.15 2.99 15.77
N MET A 220 -11.14 2.46 14.54
CA MET A 220 -10.59 1.14 14.20
C MET A 220 -9.76 1.25 12.93
N TYR A 221 -8.59 0.63 12.93
CA TYR A 221 -7.67 0.62 11.80
C TYR A 221 -7.53 -0.80 11.25
N PHE A 222 -7.74 -0.96 9.94
CA PHE A 222 -7.59 -2.24 9.26
C PHE A 222 -6.25 -2.27 8.53
N ASP A 223 -5.42 -3.26 8.84
CA ASP A 223 -4.12 -3.51 8.21
C ASP A 223 -4.11 -4.92 7.63
N CYS A 224 -3.84 -5.06 6.33
CA CYS A 224 -3.85 -6.33 5.62
C CYS A 224 -2.63 -6.44 4.71
N GLN A 225 -2.11 -7.66 4.59
CA GLN A 225 -1.07 -7.98 3.63
C GLN A 225 -1.68 -8.60 2.37
N ILE A 226 -1.07 -8.33 1.22
CA ILE A 226 -1.50 -8.85 -0.08
C ILE A 226 -0.30 -9.50 -0.74
N THR A 227 -0.44 -10.78 -1.09
CA THR A 227 0.54 -11.51 -1.89
C THR A 227 0.09 -11.53 -3.34
N LEU A 228 0.96 -11.13 -4.25
CA LEU A 228 0.75 -11.17 -5.70
C LEU A 228 1.51 -12.35 -6.30
N ARG A 229 0.86 -13.10 -7.18
CA ARG A 229 1.43 -14.24 -7.92
C ARG A 229 1.29 -14.02 -9.40
N ILE A 230 2.28 -14.45 -10.17
CA ILE A 230 2.24 -14.40 -11.64
C ILE A 230 1.51 -15.65 -12.15
N LYS A 231 0.56 -15.48 -13.07
CA LYS A 231 -0.08 -16.59 -13.78
C LYS A 231 0.85 -17.17 -14.84
N GLU A 232 0.86 -18.49 -14.98
CA GLU A 232 1.50 -19.12 -16.11
C GLU A 232 0.61 -18.97 -17.37
N PRO A 233 1.20 -18.80 -18.56
CA PRO A 233 0.43 -18.66 -19.78
C PRO A 233 -0.45 -19.89 -20.02
N GLY A 234 -1.77 -19.71 -19.98
CA GLY A 234 -2.77 -20.77 -20.16
C GLY A 234 -3.37 -21.34 -18.86
N SER A 235 -2.98 -20.85 -17.67
CA SER A 235 -3.64 -21.23 -16.41
C SER A 235 -4.85 -20.35 -16.12
N GLU A 236 -6.02 -20.96 -15.90
CA GLU A 236 -7.23 -20.22 -15.50
C GLU A 236 -7.12 -19.70 -14.06
N PHE A 237 -6.38 -20.40 -13.19
CA PHE A 237 -6.22 -20.10 -11.78
C PHE A 237 -4.76 -19.89 -11.42
N CYS A 238 -4.49 -19.05 -10.41
CA CYS A 238 -3.18 -19.06 -9.76
C CYS A 238 -3.06 -20.34 -8.93
N GLU A 239 -2.04 -21.15 -9.20
CA GLU A 239 -1.75 -22.29 -8.36
C GLU A 239 -1.56 -21.83 -6.91
N ALA A 240 -2.40 -22.37 -6.03
CA ALA A 240 -2.11 -22.34 -4.61
C ALA A 240 -0.87 -23.21 -4.41
N SER A 241 0.31 -22.60 -4.24
CA SER A 241 1.48 -23.35 -3.80
C SER A 241 1.14 -23.97 -2.44
N LEU A 242 0.66 -25.22 -2.46
CA LEU A 242 0.61 -26.13 -1.34
C LEU A 242 2.07 -26.50 -1.04
N LEU A 243 2.80 -25.57 -0.43
CA LEU A 243 4.05 -25.92 0.24
C LEU A 243 3.65 -26.52 1.59
N PHE A 244 3.71 -27.85 1.63
CA PHE A 244 3.81 -28.65 2.85
C PHE A 244 5.07 -28.29 3.64
#